data_AF-T0QMW7-F1
#
_entry.id   AF-T0QMW7-F1
#
_cell.length_a   1.000
_cell.length_b   1.000
_cell.length_c   1.000
_cell.angle_alpha   90.00
_cell.angle_beta   90.00
_cell.angle_gamma   90.00
#
_symmetry.space_group_name_H-M   'P 1'
#
loop_
_entity.id
_entity.type
_entity.pdbx_description
1 polymer ?
#
loop_
_entity_poly.entity_id
_entity_poly.type
_entity_poly.pdbx_seq_one_letter_code
_entity_poly.pdbx_strand_id
1 'polypeptide(L)'
;SDGQCVGQSSDSSAGPDAGLFFPDGFQRLWNQGYFVSQGAAKIDQAPAPAPPPAPVNSKCTIEANTDYYGNDLTRHPVSGDANGQASDCCDKCSATSGCAGFTVNGGFCYLKSKLENKSWSESAVSGSHSSTSCGATQANTDYYGNDITRHPAVGDATFQVSDCCDKCSATSGCAGFTINNGFCYLKSQLADKRWSATAVSCSGPSGSCGAAQANTDYYGNDLTRHP
;
A
#
# COMPACT_ATOMS: atom_id res chain seq x y z
N SER A 1 -42.31 35.49 21.13
CA SER A 1 -42.91 34.84 19.95
C SER A 1 -43.63 33.62 20.47
N ASP A 2 -44.96 33.60 20.33
CA ASP A 2 -45.90 32.56 20.78
C ASP A 2 -45.92 31.31 19.86
N GLY A 3 -44.93 31.19 18.96
CA GLY A 3 -44.70 30.00 18.15
C GLY A 3 -45.68 29.79 17.00
N GLN A 4 -46.73 30.59 16.88
CA GLN A 4 -47.73 30.43 15.83
C GLN A 4 -47.43 31.34 14.63
N CYS A 5 -46.77 30.77 13.63
CA CYS A 5 -46.66 31.39 12.31
C CYS A 5 -47.99 31.21 11.57
N VAL A 6 -48.94 32.14 11.74
CA VAL A 6 -50.17 32.20 10.95
C VAL A 6 -49.90 32.89 9.60
N GLY A 7 -50.03 32.16 8.50
CA GLY A 7 -49.71 32.62 7.14
C GLY A 7 -48.82 31.68 6.32
N GLN A 8 -48.67 30.43 6.75
CA GLN A 8 -47.89 29.40 6.08
C GLN A 8 -48.48 29.03 4.70
N SER A 9 -47.64 28.98 3.66
CA SER A 9 -47.97 28.36 2.37
C SER A 9 -48.24 26.87 2.54
N SER A 10 -48.89 26.22 1.56
CA SER A 10 -49.15 24.76 1.56
C SER A 10 -47.91 23.88 1.80
N ASP A 11 -46.74 24.47 1.63
CA ASP A 11 -45.44 23.81 1.63
C ASP A 11 -44.77 23.93 3.01
N SER A 12 -45.41 24.60 3.98
CA SER A 12 -44.89 24.81 5.33
C SER A 12 -45.68 24.00 6.36
N SER A 13 -44.98 23.13 7.08
CA SER A 13 -45.55 22.32 8.16
C SER A 13 -45.56 23.09 9.47
N ALA A 14 -46.69 23.05 10.20
CA ALA A 14 -46.78 23.62 11.53
C ALA A 14 -45.84 22.90 12.51
N GLY A 15 -45.04 23.66 13.25
CA GLY A 15 -44.23 23.14 14.34
C GLY A 15 -45.05 22.92 15.64
N PRO A 16 -44.66 21.97 16.51
CA PRO A 16 -45.06 21.84 17.91
C PRO A 16 -44.58 23.01 18.77
N ASP A 17 -45.09 23.04 19.99
CA ASP A 17 -44.89 24.10 20.97
C ASP A 17 -43.41 24.39 21.27
N ALA A 18 -43.13 25.67 21.53
CA ALA A 18 -41.78 26.15 21.84
C ALA A 18 -41.20 25.41 23.07
N GLY A 19 -40.04 24.77 22.88
CA GLY A 19 -39.34 24.02 23.92
C GLY A 19 -39.48 22.50 23.83
N LEU A 20 -40.31 21.97 22.94
CA LEU A 20 -40.35 20.55 22.63
C LEU A 20 -39.29 20.21 21.57
N PHE A 21 -38.38 19.30 21.92
CA PHE A 21 -37.44 18.73 20.95
C PHE A 21 -38.19 17.86 19.95
N PHE A 22 -37.81 17.94 18.68
CA PHE A 22 -38.46 17.26 17.57
C PHE A 22 -37.60 16.08 17.14
N PRO A 23 -37.65 14.93 17.84
CA PRO A 23 -36.78 13.80 17.53
C PRO A 23 -36.92 13.37 16.05
N ASP A 24 -38.15 13.28 15.55
CA ASP A 24 -38.42 12.85 14.17
C ASP A 24 -37.99 13.91 13.14
N GLY A 25 -38.20 15.19 13.44
CA GLY A 25 -37.81 16.30 12.58
C GLY A 25 -36.30 16.45 12.50
N PHE A 26 -35.63 16.41 13.65
CA PHE A 26 -34.17 16.39 13.75
C PHE A 26 -33.59 15.18 13.05
N GLN A 27 -34.16 13.99 13.23
CA GLN A 27 -33.71 12.77 12.55
C GLN A 27 -33.84 12.89 11.03
N ARG A 28 -34.94 13.44 10.51
CA ARG A 28 -35.08 13.69 9.07
C ARG A 28 -34.03 14.68 8.56
N LEU A 29 -33.87 15.81 9.26
CA LEU A 29 -32.90 16.85 8.89
C LEU A 29 -31.46 16.36 8.97
N TRP A 30 -31.13 15.54 9.97
CA TRP A 30 -29.82 14.90 10.11
C TRP A 30 -29.58 13.87 9.01
N ASN A 31 -30.52 12.92 8.83
CA ASN A 31 -30.41 11.84 7.86
C ASN A 31 -30.38 12.31 6.39
N GLN A 32 -30.96 13.48 6.11
CA GLN A 32 -30.91 14.16 4.80
C GLN A 32 -29.88 15.29 4.75
N GLY A 33 -29.15 15.48 5.85
CA GLY A 33 -28.22 16.58 6.04
C GLY A 33 -26.87 16.33 5.38
N TYR A 34 -26.13 17.42 5.23
CA TYR A 34 -24.80 17.41 4.61
C TYR A 34 -23.86 16.40 5.29
N PHE A 35 -23.83 16.30 6.61
CA PHE A 35 -22.94 15.38 7.34
C PHE A 35 -23.20 13.91 7.03
N VAL A 36 -24.46 13.50 6.88
CA VAL A 36 -24.81 12.13 6.47
C VAL A 36 -24.48 11.92 4.98
N SER A 37 -24.60 12.95 4.13
CA SER A 37 -24.11 12.89 2.76
C SER A 37 -22.57 12.75 2.65
N GLN A 38 -21.83 13.17 3.67
CA GLN A 38 -20.38 13.02 3.80
C GLN A 38 -19.96 11.75 4.59
N GLY A 39 -20.89 10.83 4.88
CA GLY A 39 -20.59 9.53 5.48
C GLY A 39 -20.81 9.40 7.00
N ALA A 40 -21.41 10.39 7.65
CA ALA A 40 -21.82 10.26 9.06
C ALA A 40 -22.99 9.26 9.23
N ALA A 41 -23.07 8.62 10.39
CA ALA A 41 -24.11 7.64 10.69
C ALA A 41 -25.51 8.29 10.83
N LYS A 42 -26.52 7.62 10.27
CA LYS A 42 -27.95 7.97 10.48
C LYS A 42 -28.40 7.56 11.88
N ILE A 43 -29.39 8.27 12.44
CA ILE A 43 -29.85 8.10 13.83
C ILE A 43 -30.65 6.81 14.06
N ASP A 44 -31.19 6.20 13.00
CA ASP A 44 -32.10 5.06 13.02
C ASP A 44 -31.60 3.82 12.28
N GLN A 45 -30.38 3.87 11.73
CA GLN A 45 -29.77 2.70 11.13
C GLN A 45 -28.87 2.01 12.17
N ALA A 46 -29.03 0.68 12.29
CA ALA A 46 -28.00 -0.20 12.83
C ALA A 46 -26.62 0.24 12.29
N PRO A 47 -25.52 0.09 13.08
CA PRO A 47 -24.22 0.66 12.76
C PRO A 47 -23.92 0.52 11.28
N ALA A 48 -23.56 1.64 10.65
CA ALA A 48 -23.26 1.72 9.23
C ALA A 48 -22.42 0.49 8.81
N PRO A 49 -22.58 0.00 7.56
CA PRO A 49 -21.64 -0.98 7.02
C PRO A 49 -20.22 -0.52 7.35
N ALA A 50 -19.41 -1.47 7.81
CA ALA A 50 -18.01 -1.23 8.17
C ALA A 50 -17.34 -0.27 7.16
N PRO A 51 -16.34 0.52 7.60
CA PRO A 51 -15.56 1.41 6.72
C PRO A 51 -15.27 0.71 5.39
N PRO A 52 -15.26 1.46 4.27
CA PRO A 52 -15.18 0.90 2.92
C PRO A 52 -14.15 -0.24 2.91
N PRO A 53 -14.48 -1.40 2.29
CA PRO A 53 -13.68 -2.60 2.44
C PRO A 53 -12.23 -2.24 2.21
N ALA A 54 -11.38 -2.63 3.17
CA ALA A 54 -9.95 -2.54 3.01
C ALA A 54 -9.62 -2.99 1.59
N PRO A 55 -8.93 -2.15 0.80
CA PRO A 55 -8.75 -2.42 -0.62
C PRO A 55 -8.07 -3.76 -0.74
N VAL A 56 -8.66 -4.61 -1.56
CA VAL A 56 -8.25 -6.01 -1.77
C VAL A 56 -6.92 -6.15 -2.51
N ASN A 57 -6.16 -5.06 -2.68
CA ASN A 57 -4.79 -5.17 -3.12
C ASN A 57 -3.92 -5.54 -1.92
N SER A 58 -3.67 -6.84 -1.75
CA SER A 58 -2.85 -7.40 -0.66
C SER A 58 -1.42 -6.82 -0.59
N LYS A 59 -1.01 -6.02 -1.58
CA LYS A 59 0.30 -5.38 -1.67
C LYS A 59 0.35 -3.99 -1.04
N CYS A 60 -0.79 -3.30 -0.89
CA CYS A 60 -0.82 -1.96 -0.33
C CYS A 60 -1.78 -1.81 0.86
N THR A 61 -1.31 -1.16 1.92
CA THR A 61 -2.14 -0.77 3.05
C THR A 61 -2.54 0.69 2.89
N ILE A 62 -3.86 0.95 2.83
CA ILE A 62 -4.40 2.27 2.51
C ILE A 62 -4.72 3.08 3.76
N GLU A 63 -4.40 4.37 3.69
CA GLU A 63 -4.63 5.38 4.71
C GLU A 63 -5.45 6.53 4.12
N ALA A 64 -6.69 6.67 4.61
CA ALA A 64 -7.57 7.77 4.22
C ALA A 64 -7.13 9.11 4.85
N ASN A 65 -7.57 10.20 4.23
CA ASN A 65 -7.36 11.59 4.65
C ASN A 65 -5.89 11.95 4.94
N THR A 66 -4.98 11.30 4.24
CA THR A 66 -3.54 11.36 4.51
C THR A 66 -2.81 11.74 3.23
N ASP A 67 -2.00 12.79 3.32
CA ASP A 67 -1.10 13.24 2.27
C ASP A 67 0.34 13.20 2.76
N TYR A 68 1.20 12.44 2.08
CA TYR A 68 2.63 12.48 2.29
C TYR A 68 3.21 13.49 1.28
N TYR A 69 3.84 14.57 1.72
CA TYR A 69 4.35 15.57 0.77
C TYR A 69 5.84 15.36 0.42
N GLY A 70 6.17 15.55 -0.85
CA GLY A 70 7.52 15.34 -1.38
C GLY A 70 7.85 13.87 -1.63
N ASN A 71 9.13 13.60 -1.94
CA ASN A 71 9.64 12.27 -2.29
C ASN A 71 8.91 11.61 -3.47
N ASP A 72 8.34 12.41 -4.38
CA ASP A 72 7.61 11.92 -5.55
C ASP A 72 8.60 11.40 -6.61
N LEU A 73 8.40 10.15 -7.02
CA LEU A 73 9.11 9.52 -8.14
C LEU A 73 8.49 9.95 -9.47
N THR A 74 7.18 9.80 -9.57
CA THR A 74 6.39 10.13 -10.75
C THR A 74 4.96 10.47 -10.34
N ARG A 75 4.23 11.15 -11.23
CA ARG A 75 2.78 11.34 -11.08
C ARG A 75 2.04 10.99 -12.36
N HIS A 76 0.81 10.52 -12.23
CA HIS A 76 -0.07 10.25 -13.36
C HIS A 76 -1.53 10.56 -13.01
N PRO A 77 -2.36 10.94 -14.00
CA PRO A 77 -3.78 11.15 -13.78
C PRO A 77 -4.46 9.84 -13.42
N VAL A 78 -5.42 9.89 -12.51
CA VAL A 78 -6.29 8.78 -12.12
C VAL A 78 -7.74 9.22 -12.18
N SER A 79 -8.64 8.27 -12.40
CA SER A 79 -10.08 8.51 -12.54
C SER A 79 -10.88 7.36 -11.93
N GLY A 80 -12.18 7.57 -11.73
CA GLY A 80 -13.05 6.60 -11.06
C GLY A 80 -13.20 6.90 -9.57
N ASP A 81 -13.72 5.93 -8.82
CA ASP A 81 -13.88 6.03 -7.37
C ASP A 81 -12.56 5.89 -6.61
N ALA A 82 -12.56 6.24 -5.32
CA ALA A 82 -11.37 6.25 -4.49
C ALA A 82 -10.66 4.89 -4.40
N ASN A 83 -11.40 3.77 -4.42
CA ASN A 83 -10.80 2.44 -4.38
C ASN A 83 -10.17 2.09 -5.73
N GLY A 84 -10.82 2.44 -6.84
CA GLY A 84 -10.26 2.29 -8.19
C GLY A 84 -8.96 3.07 -8.36
N GLN A 85 -8.94 4.33 -7.92
CA GLN A 85 -7.76 5.19 -7.96
C GLN A 85 -6.62 4.62 -7.10
N ALA A 86 -6.91 4.19 -5.86
CA ALA A 86 -5.92 3.60 -4.98
C ALA A 86 -5.38 2.26 -5.51
N SER A 87 -6.21 1.45 -6.17
CA SER A 87 -5.77 0.21 -6.81
C SER A 87 -4.82 0.47 -7.97
N ASP A 88 -5.17 1.39 -8.87
CA ASP A 88 -4.30 1.76 -10.01
C ASP A 88 -2.95 2.31 -9.53
N CYS A 89 -2.98 3.15 -8.50
CA CYS A 89 -1.78 3.62 -7.84
C CYS A 89 -0.93 2.50 -7.24
N CYS A 90 -1.56 1.57 -6.53
CA CYS A 90 -0.85 0.46 -5.90
C CYS A 90 -0.17 -0.41 -6.96
N ASP A 91 -0.86 -0.74 -8.06
CA ASP A 91 -0.32 -1.57 -9.12
C ASP A 91 0.86 -0.90 -9.81
N LYS A 92 0.76 0.40 -10.09
CA LYS A 92 1.87 1.19 -10.65
C LYS A 92 3.01 1.35 -9.65
N CYS A 93 2.71 1.47 -8.36
CA CYS A 93 3.73 1.48 -7.33
C CYS A 93 4.47 0.14 -7.29
N SER A 94 3.76 -1.00 -7.31
CA SER A 94 4.36 -2.34 -7.39
C SER A 94 5.20 -2.56 -8.66
N ALA A 95 4.88 -1.89 -9.76
CA ALA A 95 5.66 -1.95 -10.99
C ALA A 95 6.84 -0.95 -11.02
N THR A 96 6.90 -0.01 -10.07
CA THR A 96 7.91 1.04 -10.01
C THR A 96 8.95 0.70 -8.97
N SER A 97 10.16 0.36 -9.43
CA SER A 97 11.31 0.11 -8.56
C SER A 97 11.52 1.26 -7.58
N GLY A 98 11.61 0.92 -6.28
CA GLY A 98 11.79 1.91 -5.24
C GLY A 98 10.53 2.71 -4.93
N CYS A 99 9.33 2.21 -5.23
CA CYS A 99 8.11 2.81 -4.74
C CYS A 99 7.76 2.26 -3.35
N ALA A 100 7.86 3.11 -2.33
CA ALA A 100 7.46 2.80 -0.96
C ALA A 100 5.95 2.97 -0.73
N GLY A 101 5.27 3.68 -1.62
CA GLY A 101 3.85 3.95 -1.51
C GLY A 101 3.39 5.03 -2.47
N PHE A 102 2.20 5.54 -2.25
CA PHE A 102 1.60 6.58 -3.08
C PHE A 102 0.68 7.50 -2.29
N THR A 103 0.35 8.64 -2.89
CA THR A 103 -0.75 9.49 -2.46
C THR A 103 -1.60 9.86 -3.67
N VAL A 104 -2.90 9.68 -3.56
CA VAL A 104 -3.91 10.19 -4.49
C VAL A 104 -4.41 11.52 -3.96
N ASN A 105 -4.27 12.59 -4.75
CA ASN A 105 -4.84 13.89 -4.42
C ASN A 105 -5.13 14.69 -5.69
N GLY A 106 -6.25 15.40 -5.74
CA GLY A 106 -6.62 16.26 -6.87
C GLY A 106 -6.72 15.55 -8.23
N GLY A 107 -7.10 14.26 -8.26
CA GLY A 107 -7.19 13.47 -9.49
C GLY A 107 -5.85 12.96 -10.04
N PHE A 108 -4.78 13.08 -9.24
CA PHE A 108 -3.46 12.55 -9.57
C PHE A 108 -3.02 11.54 -8.54
N CYS A 109 -2.32 10.52 -9.02
CA CYS A 109 -1.57 9.59 -8.22
C CYS A 109 -0.10 9.97 -8.20
N TYR A 110 0.45 10.19 -7.02
CA TYR A 110 1.84 10.54 -6.78
C TYR A 110 2.55 9.33 -6.18
N LEU A 111 3.38 8.66 -6.98
CA LEU A 111 4.20 7.52 -6.52
C LEU A 111 5.37 8.05 -5.73
N LYS A 112 5.66 7.43 -4.57
CA LYS A 112 6.59 7.97 -3.58
C LYS A 112 7.71 6.99 -3.29
N SER A 113 8.93 7.53 -3.24
CA SER A 113 10.08 6.78 -2.79
C SER A 113 10.09 6.60 -1.26
N LYS A 114 9.42 7.46 -0.51
CA LYS A 114 9.30 7.37 0.95
C LYS A 114 7.95 7.90 1.43
N LEU A 115 7.44 7.29 2.49
CA LEU A 115 6.25 7.77 3.21
C LEU A 115 6.66 8.58 4.43
N GLU A 116 7.18 9.78 4.16
CA GLU A 116 7.54 10.78 5.17
C GLU A 116 6.68 12.04 5.00
N ASN A 117 6.82 13.00 5.93
CA ASN A 117 6.11 14.27 5.82
C ASN A 117 4.58 14.07 5.80
N LYS A 118 4.08 13.23 6.71
CA LYS A 118 2.66 12.94 6.84
C LYS A 118 1.89 14.22 7.22
N SER A 119 0.84 14.51 6.46
CA SER A 119 -0.07 15.63 6.70
C SER A 119 -1.52 15.19 6.51
N TRP A 120 -2.43 15.87 7.21
CA TRP A 120 -3.85 15.63 7.06
C TRP A 120 -4.36 16.37 5.82
N SER A 121 -5.18 15.70 5.01
CA SER A 121 -5.83 16.29 3.85
C SER A 121 -7.15 15.59 3.61
N GLU A 122 -8.25 16.34 3.61
CA GLU A 122 -9.62 15.79 3.52
C GLU A 122 -9.81 14.92 2.25
N SER A 123 -9.21 15.31 1.13
CA SER A 123 -9.37 14.62 -0.15
C SER A 123 -8.27 13.61 -0.48
N ALA A 124 -7.22 13.51 0.33
CA ALA A 124 -6.08 12.67 0.00
C ALA A 124 -6.27 11.22 0.49
N VAL A 125 -5.88 10.27 -0.35
CA VAL A 125 -5.82 8.85 0.01
C VAL A 125 -4.42 8.35 -0.27
N SER A 126 -3.72 7.87 0.76
CA SER A 126 -2.37 7.33 0.62
C SER A 126 -2.35 5.82 0.75
N GLY A 127 -1.29 5.20 0.24
CA GLY A 127 -1.06 3.77 0.36
C GLY A 127 0.40 3.47 0.61
N SER A 128 0.69 2.63 1.61
CA SER A 128 2.00 2.03 1.78
C SER A 128 2.10 0.75 0.99
N HIS A 129 3.12 0.65 0.14
CA HIS A 129 3.41 -0.55 -0.62
C HIS A 129 4.39 -1.40 0.18
N SER A 130 3.97 -2.62 0.53
CA SER A 130 4.86 -3.62 1.10
C SER A 130 5.24 -4.59 -0.01
N SER A 131 6.50 -4.53 -0.45
CA SER A 131 7.09 -5.51 -1.38
C SER A 131 7.34 -6.83 -0.65
N THR A 132 6.27 -7.48 -0.20
CA THR A 132 6.32 -8.72 0.59
C THR A 132 6.65 -9.96 -0.26
N SER A 133 7.30 -9.78 -1.41
CA SER A 133 7.63 -10.90 -2.29
C SER A 133 8.92 -11.60 -1.86
N CYS A 134 9.85 -10.95 -1.16
CA CYS A 134 11.12 -11.55 -0.75
C CYS A 134 11.11 -12.19 0.65
N GLY A 135 12.10 -13.04 0.92
CA GLY A 135 12.24 -13.72 2.22
C GLY A 135 12.64 -12.81 3.37
N ALA A 136 12.93 -13.40 4.53
CA ALA A 136 13.43 -12.64 5.67
C ALA A 136 14.87 -12.14 5.40
N THR A 137 15.14 -10.88 5.76
CA THR A 137 16.48 -10.30 5.65
C THR A 137 17.46 -10.95 6.63
N GLN A 138 18.66 -11.25 6.15
CA GLN A 138 19.79 -11.77 6.93
C GLN A 138 20.83 -10.67 7.10
N ALA A 139 20.94 -10.15 8.32
CA ALA A 139 21.99 -9.19 8.66
C ALA A 139 23.37 -9.85 8.64
N ASN A 140 24.39 -9.01 8.42
CA ASN A 140 25.81 -9.34 8.38
C ASN A 140 26.18 -10.51 7.44
N THR A 141 25.37 -10.70 6.40
CA THR A 141 25.45 -11.85 5.51
C THR A 141 25.70 -11.35 4.10
N ASP A 142 26.81 -11.77 3.51
CA ASP A 142 27.17 -11.53 2.12
C ASP A 142 27.26 -12.87 1.38
N TYR A 143 26.44 -13.07 0.35
CA TYR A 143 26.58 -14.24 -0.52
C TYR A 143 27.61 -13.92 -1.60
N TYR A 144 28.86 -14.33 -1.43
CA TYR A 144 29.93 -13.87 -2.30
C TYR A 144 29.85 -14.49 -3.70
N GLY A 145 29.96 -13.67 -4.75
CA GLY A 145 29.86 -14.11 -6.14
C GLY A 145 28.43 -14.37 -6.61
N ASN A 146 28.30 -15.10 -7.73
CA ASN A 146 27.04 -15.41 -8.41
C ASN A 146 26.19 -14.17 -8.78
N ASP A 147 26.84 -13.03 -9.02
CA ASP A 147 26.17 -11.77 -9.34
C ASP A 147 25.68 -11.76 -10.80
N ILE A 148 24.38 -11.55 -10.99
CA ILE A 148 23.76 -11.32 -12.30
C ILE A 148 24.02 -9.88 -12.74
N THR A 149 23.73 -8.95 -11.83
CA THR A 149 23.85 -7.51 -12.04
C THR A 149 23.92 -6.81 -10.68
N ARG A 150 24.30 -5.53 -10.69
CA ARG A 150 24.26 -4.68 -9.51
C ARG A 150 23.56 -3.36 -9.80
N HIS A 151 22.86 -2.84 -8.81
CA HIS A 151 22.22 -1.54 -8.85
C HIS A 151 22.63 -0.71 -7.63
N PRO A 152 22.65 0.63 -7.72
CA PRO A 152 22.81 1.47 -6.54
C PRO A 152 21.72 1.18 -5.51
N ALA A 153 22.10 1.01 -4.25
CA ALA A 153 21.20 0.92 -3.11
C ALA A 153 21.13 2.32 -2.47
N VAL A 154 20.04 3.03 -2.72
CA VAL A 154 19.80 4.40 -2.23
C VAL A 154 18.69 4.41 -1.19
N GLY A 155 18.55 5.49 -0.43
CA GLY A 155 17.51 5.59 0.60
C GLY A 155 17.87 4.86 1.90
N ASP A 156 16.88 4.67 2.76
CA ASP A 156 17.02 3.96 4.04
C ASP A 156 17.04 2.43 3.86
N ALA A 157 17.37 1.71 4.93
CA ALA A 157 17.57 0.26 4.88
C ALA A 157 16.32 -0.51 4.42
N THR A 158 15.12 -0.07 4.83
CA THR A 158 13.86 -0.73 4.43
C THR A 158 13.59 -0.50 2.96
N PHE A 159 13.81 0.72 2.47
CA PHE A 159 13.72 1.04 1.07
C PHE A 159 14.71 0.23 0.22
N GLN A 160 15.97 0.14 0.64
CA GLN A 160 17.00 -0.60 -0.10
C GLN A 160 16.62 -2.07 -0.27
N VAL A 161 16.09 -2.70 0.79
CA VAL A 161 15.62 -4.09 0.75
C VAL A 161 14.45 -4.24 -0.21
N SER A 162 13.46 -3.33 -0.16
CA SER A 162 12.32 -3.33 -1.07
C SER A 162 12.76 -3.17 -2.53
N ASP A 163 13.55 -2.15 -2.83
CA ASP A 163 14.00 -1.85 -4.19
C ASP A 163 14.86 -2.98 -4.77
N CYS A 164 15.73 -3.58 -3.95
CA CYS A 164 16.47 -4.79 -4.31
C CYS A 164 15.57 -6.00 -4.59
N CYS A 165 14.55 -6.17 -3.75
CA CYS A 165 13.60 -7.24 -3.90
C CYS A 165 12.82 -7.12 -5.21
N ASP A 166 12.33 -5.92 -5.53
CA ASP A 166 11.59 -5.65 -6.76
C ASP A 166 12.47 -5.90 -7.99
N LYS A 167 13.72 -5.42 -7.96
CA LYS A 167 14.69 -5.66 -9.03
C LYS A 167 15.02 -7.15 -9.19
N CYS A 168 15.16 -7.89 -8.08
CA CYS A 168 15.35 -9.34 -8.13
C CYS A 168 14.13 -10.03 -8.72
N SER A 169 12.93 -9.66 -8.29
CA SER A 169 11.65 -10.18 -8.80
C SER A 169 11.50 -10.00 -10.31
N ALA A 170 11.95 -8.86 -10.83
CA ALA A 170 11.92 -8.53 -12.25
C ALA A 170 13.06 -9.18 -13.06
N THR A 171 14.07 -9.74 -12.40
CA THR A 171 15.25 -10.33 -13.05
C THR A 171 15.11 -11.84 -13.14
N SER A 172 14.94 -12.35 -14.36
CA SER A 172 14.89 -13.81 -14.60
C SER A 172 16.15 -14.49 -14.08
N GLY A 173 15.97 -15.56 -13.31
CA GLY A 173 17.06 -16.31 -12.68
C GLY A 173 17.60 -15.70 -11.40
N CYS A 174 17.03 -14.61 -10.87
CA CYS A 174 17.44 -14.07 -9.57
C CYS A 174 16.91 -14.93 -8.42
N ALA A 175 17.82 -15.56 -7.67
CA ALA A 175 17.51 -16.32 -6.46
C ALA A 175 17.46 -15.44 -5.19
N GLY A 176 18.07 -14.25 -5.24
CA GLY A 176 18.05 -13.27 -4.16
C GLY A 176 19.05 -12.17 -4.37
N PHE A 177 19.35 -11.41 -3.31
CA PHE A 177 20.27 -10.29 -3.39
C PHE A 177 21.08 -10.10 -2.11
N THR A 178 22.20 -9.38 -2.25
CA THR A 178 22.98 -8.85 -1.14
C THR A 178 23.15 -7.35 -1.33
N ILE A 179 22.78 -6.57 -0.32
CA ILE A 179 23.13 -5.15 -0.21
C ILE A 179 24.46 -5.05 0.52
N ASN A 180 25.47 -4.47 -0.10
CA ASN A 180 26.75 -4.19 0.55
C ASN A 180 27.42 -2.97 -0.08
N ASN A 181 28.08 -2.13 0.73
CA ASN A 181 28.80 -0.92 0.28
C ASN A 181 28.00 -0.01 -0.67
N GLY A 182 26.70 0.20 -0.40
CA GLY A 182 25.83 1.09 -1.19
C GLY A 182 25.36 0.50 -2.52
N PHE A 183 25.57 -0.80 -2.75
CA PHE A 183 25.09 -1.50 -3.93
C PHE A 183 24.23 -2.69 -3.55
N CYS A 184 23.23 -2.92 -4.38
CA CYS A 184 22.39 -4.10 -4.42
C CYS A 184 22.91 -5.06 -5.47
N TYR A 185 23.46 -6.19 -5.05
CA TYR A 185 23.96 -7.25 -5.92
C TYR A 185 22.88 -8.32 -6.07
N LEU A 186 22.32 -8.46 -7.28
CA LEU A 186 21.33 -9.49 -7.60
C LEU A 186 22.05 -10.79 -7.91
N LYS A 187 21.61 -11.90 -7.32
CA LYS A 187 22.33 -13.17 -7.32
C LYS A 187 21.54 -14.25 -8.00
N SER A 188 22.20 -15.02 -8.86
CA SER A 188 21.61 -16.20 -9.49
C SER A 188 21.48 -17.37 -8.52
N GLN A 189 22.29 -17.39 -7.47
CA GLN A 189 22.28 -18.41 -6.41
C GLN A 189 22.69 -17.81 -5.07
N LEU A 190 22.09 -18.28 -3.98
CA LEU A 190 22.46 -17.91 -2.62
C LEU A 190 23.44 -18.93 -2.01
N ALA A 191 24.69 -18.87 -2.47
CA ALA A 191 25.78 -19.75 -2.05
C ALA A 191 26.97 -18.95 -1.47
N ASP A 192 27.94 -19.66 -0.88
CA ASP A 192 29.19 -19.08 -0.38
C ASP A 192 29.00 -17.93 0.62
N LYS A 193 28.18 -18.20 1.65
CA LYS A 193 27.88 -17.25 2.72
C LYS A 193 29.16 -16.79 3.43
N ARG A 194 29.40 -15.48 3.39
CA ARG A 194 30.48 -14.77 4.10
C ARG A 194 29.89 -13.79 5.12
N TRP A 195 30.65 -13.56 6.18
CA TRP A 195 30.33 -12.51 7.13
C TRP A 195 30.82 -11.16 6.60
N SER A 196 29.98 -10.14 6.70
CA SER A 196 30.34 -8.75 6.39
C SER A 196 29.53 -7.81 7.29
N ALA A 197 30.18 -6.89 7.98
CA ALA A 197 29.52 -6.00 8.95
C ALA A 197 28.42 -5.13 8.32
N THR A 198 28.52 -4.82 7.03
CA THR A 198 27.63 -3.91 6.30
C THR A 198 26.66 -4.63 5.36
N ALA A 199 26.73 -5.97 5.27
CA ALA A 199 25.93 -6.71 4.32
C ALA A 199 24.56 -7.09 4.86
N VAL A 200 23.52 -6.88 4.07
CA VAL A 200 22.16 -7.39 4.30
C VAL A 200 21.75 -8.19 3.09
N SER A 201 21.42 -9.46 3.29
CA SER A 201 20.99 -10.36 2.21
C SER A 201 19.55 -10.79 2.36
N CYS A 202 18.93 -11.15 1.26
CA CYS A 202 17.56 -11.63 1.25
C CYS A 202 17.36 -12.62 0.10
N SER A 203 16.54 -13.64 0.30
CA SER A 203 16.06 -14.44 -0.83
C SER A 203 15.10 -13.63 -1.65
N GLY A 204 15.16 -13.81 -2.98
CA GLY A 204 14.21 -13.22 -3.90
C GLY A 204 12.81 -13.75 -3.61
N PRO A 205 11.79 -13.30 -4.35
CA PRO A 205 10.56 -14.04 -4.39
C PRO A 205 10.91 -15.44 -4.82
N SER A 206 10.73 -16.37 -3.89
CA SER A 206 10.54 -17.75 -4.22
C SER A 206 9.51 -17.73 -5.33
N GLY A 207 9.94 -17.94 -6.59
CA GLY A 207 9.02 -18.46 -7.57
C GLY A 207 8.36 -19.63 -6.86
N SER A 208 7.05 -19.56 -6.64
CA SER A 208 6.27 -20.71 -6.19
C SER A 208 6.82 -21.89 -6.97
N CYS A 209 7.41 -22.84 -6.24
CA CYS A 209 8.25 -23.93 -6.72
C CYS A 209 8.29 -24.02 -8.24
N GLY A 210 9.40 -23.59 -8.87
CA GLY A 210 9.58 -23.79 -10.31
C GLY A 210 9.17 -25.22 -10.64
N ALA A 211 8.26 -25.38 -11.60
CA ALA A 211 7.66 -26.66 -11.95
C ALA A 211 8.74 -27.75 -11.96
N ALA A 212 8.50 -28.84 -11.23
CA ALA A 212 9.41 -29.98 -11.24
C ALA A 212 9.72 -30.35 -12.69
N GLN A 213 11.00 -30.26 -13.08
CA GLN A 213 11.43 -30.66 -14.41
C GLN A 213 11.32 -32.19 -14.49
N ALA A 214 10.19 -32.69 -14.99
CA ALA A 214 10.04 -34.11 -15.25
C ALA A 214 11.15 -34.55 -16.24
N ASN A 215 11.89 -35.61 -15.88
CA ASN A 215 12.99 -36.19 -16.65
C ASN A 215 14.28 -35.37 -16.74
N THR A 216 14.54 -34.44 -15.81
CA THR A 216 15.86 -33.78 -15.70
C THR A 216 16.56 -34.23 -14.41
N ASP A 217 17.59 -35.06 -14.56
CA ASP A 217 18.50 -35.46 -13.49
C ASP A 217 19.75 -34.55 -13.55
N TYR A 218 19.95 -33.75 -12.49
CA TYR A 218 21.16 -32.93 -12.34
C TYR A 218 22.26 -33.80 -11.73
N TYR A 219 22.92 -34.57 -12.59
CA TYR A 219 23.99 -35.48 -12.19
C TYR A 219 25.14 -34.71 -11.51
N GLY A 220 25.46 -35.07 -10.26
CA GLY A 220 26.67 -34.63 -9.56
C GLY A 220 26.51 -33.67 -8.37
N ASN A 221 25.29 -33.40 -7.88
CA ASN A 221 25.05 -32.48 -6.75
C ASN A 221 24.46 -33.13 -5.48
N ASP A 222 24.61 -34.45 -5.31
CA ASP A 222 24.10 -35.14 -4.13
C ASP A 222 25.01 -34.94 -2.91
N LEU A 223 24.48 -34.32 -1.84
CA LEU A 223 25.24 -34.10 -0.60
C LEU A 223 25.33 -35.33 0.32
N THR A 224 24.40 -36.28 0.22
CA THR A 224 24.56 -37.66 0.74
C THR A 224 23.61 -38.63 0.04
N ARG A 225 24.09 -39.84 -0.26
CA ARG A 225 23.25 -40.98 -0.62
C ARG A 225 23.01 -41.82 0.63
N HIS A 226 21.79 -41.83 1.16
CA HIS A 226 21.42 -42.78 2.20
C HIS A 226 21.01 -44.13 1.58
N PRO A 227 21.40 -45.26 2.19
CA PRO A 227 21.10 -46.60 1.68
C PRO A 227 19.62 -46.95 1.72
#